data_AF-A0AA46A4Z8-F1
#
_entry.id   AF-A0AA46A4Z8-F1
#
_cell.length_a   1.000
_cell.length_b   1.000
_cell.length_c   1.000
_cell.angle_alpha   90.00
_cell.angle_beta   90.00
_cell.angle_gamma   90.00
#
_symmetry.space_group_name_H-M   'P 1'
#
loop_
_entity.id
_entity.type
_entity.pdbx_description
1 polymer ?
#
loop_
_entity_poly.entity_id
_entity_poly.type
_entity_poly.pdbx_seq_one_letter_code
_entity_poly.pdbx_strand_id
1 'polypeptide(L)'
;MTFLPRRHFLAISGLNENLFKTLARRHQVPRVNASTRDLGIGLTDDERNQYEAARDASGYLPVEAIMAATADGFVSSASMDRDVAKAFIEGNPQAMREAIEIFERGEDVWLAAYTDVDIGNDEPLAAVPFAKAGGLAKITSEITNGWKDDNREGRTLALLNLTPILRRARKAADDLGLNGSFLAR
;
A
#
# COMPACT_ATOMS: atom_id res chain seq x y z
N MET A 1 -5.79 -4.93 -18.31
CA MET A 1 -6.12 -5.00 -16.86
C MET A 1 -7.63 -5.05 -16.71
N THR A 2 -8.13 -5.93 -15.85
CA THR A 2 -9.58 -6.06 -15.58
C THR A 2 -9.91 -5.23 -14.35
N PHE A 3 -10.82 -4.27 -14.48
CA PHE A 3 -11.30 -3.47 -13.36
C PHE A 3 -12.31 -4.26 -12.51
N LEU A 4 -12.26 -4.04 -11.20
CA LEU A 4 -13.15 -4.58 -10.20
C LEU A 4 -14.29 -3.60 -9.93
N PRO A 5 -15.54 -4.08 -9.87
CA PRO A 5 -16.61 -3.28 -9.30
C PRO A 5 -16.31 -3.01 -7.82
N ARG A 6 -16.79 -1.88 -7.29
CA ARG A 6 -16.57 -1.46 -5.89
C ARG A 6 -16.80 -2.58 -4.87
N ARG A 7 -17.86 -3.37 -5.03
CA ARG A 7 -18.16 -4.50 -4.11
C ARG A 7 -17.03 -5.53 -4.03
N HIS A 8 -16.37 -5.85 -5.16
CA HIS A 8 -15.28 -6.82 -5.18
C HIS A 8 -14.01 -6.20 -4.62
N PHE A 9 -13.75 -4.92 -4.93
CA PHE A 9 -12.65 -4.17 -4.32
C PHE A 9 -12.76 -4.15 -2.79
N LEU A 10 -13.94 -3.85 -2.23
CA LEU A 10 -14.17 -3.82 -0.79
C LEU A 10 -13.98 -5.20 -0.14
N ALA A 11 -14.48 -6.25 -0.78
CA ALA A 11 -14.31 -7.62 -0.30
C ALA A 11 -12.83 -8.04 -0.24
N ILE A 12 -12.06 -7.71 -1.28
CA ILE A 12 -10.64 -8.09 -1.37
C ILE A 12 -9.77 -7.24 -0.45
N SER A 13 -10.05 -5.94 -0.37
CA SER A 13 -9.31 -5.03 0.52
C SER A 13 -9.67 -5.21 2.00
N GLY A 14 -10.81 -5.84 2.31
CA GLY A 14 -11.33 -5.96 3.67
C GLY A 14 -11.86 -4.64 4.26
N LEU A 15 -12.07 -3.62 3.42
CA LEU A 15 -12.56 -2.33 3.86
C LEU A 15 -14.03 -2.38 4.26
N ASN A 16 -14.35 -1.74 5.39
CA ASN A 16 -15.73 -1.59 5.82
C ASN A 16 -16.49 -0.69 4.84
N GLU A 17 -17.60 -1.19 4.29
CA GLU A 17 -18.41 -0.47 3.30
C GLU A 17 -18.94 0.87 3.83
N ASN A 18 -19.34 0.94 5.10
CA ASN A 18 -19.88 2.16 5.69
C ASN A 18 -18.80 3.23 5.87
N LEU A 19 -17.59 2.82 6.28
CA LEU A 19 -16.45 3.75 6.34
C LEU A 19 -16.07 4.21 4.93
N PHE A 20 -16.09 3.31 3.95
CA PHE A 20 -15.79 3.65 2.55
C PHE A 20 -16.82 4.61 1.92
N LYS A 21 -18.04 4.72 2.46
CA LYS A 21 -19.00 5.73 1.96
C LYS A 21 -18.54 7.16 2.30
N THR A 22 -17.72 7.34 3.33
CA THR A 22 -17.17 8.66 3.68
C THR A 22 -16.17 9.13 2.62
N LEU A 23 -16.18 10.43 2.29
CA LEU A 23 -15.23 11.01 1.33
C LEU A 23 -13.79 10.91 1.82
N ALA A 24 -13.58 11.08 3.13
CA ALA A 24 -12.27 10.92 3.75
C ALA A 24 -11.67 9.54 3.45
N ARG A 25 -12.45 8.46 3.61
CA ARG A 25 -11.92 7.11 3.39
C ARG A 25 -11.66 6.80 1.91
N ARG A 26 -12.49 7.30 0.99
CA ARG A 26 -12.31 7.11 -0.46
C ARG A 26 -11.03 7.76 -0.97
N HIS A 27 -10.76 8.98 -0.49
CA HIS A 27 -9.52 9.66 -0.81
C HIS A 27 -8.29 8.88 -0.29
N GLN A 28 -8.42 8.21 0.85
CA GLN A 28 -7.36 7.42 1.50
C GLN A 28 -7.11 6.04 0.86
N VAL A 29 -7.60 5.79 -0.35
CA VAL A 29 -7.32 4.57 -1.11
C VAL A 29 -6.07 4.78 -1.97
N PRO A 30 -5.00 3.99 -1.79
CA PRO A 30 -3.80 4.07 -2.63
C PRO A 30 -4.09 3.78 -4.10
N ARG A 31 -3.32 4.40 -5.00
CA ARG A 31 -3.45 4.30 -6.46
C ARG A 31 -2.12 3.94 -7.11
N VAL A 32 -2.16 3.12 -8.16
CA VAL A 32 -0.95 2.68 -8.89
C VAL A 32 -0.27 3.84 -9.63
N ASN A 33 -1.05 4.80 -10.12
CA ASN A 33 -0.58 5.96 -10.88
C ASN A 33 -1.11 7.26 -10.27
N ALA A 34 -0.89 7.50 -8.98
CA ALA A 34 -1.26 8.79 -8.39
C ALA A 34 -0.36 9.90 -8.96
N SER A 35 -0.90 10.73 -9.85
CA SER A 35 -0.29 12.04 -10.08
C SER A 35 -0.55 12.95 -8.86
N THR A 36 0.25 13.98 -8.64
CA THR A 36 -0.02 14.98 -7.59
C THR A 36 -1.38 15.66 -7.73
N ARG A 37 -1.99 15.65 -8.92
CA ARG A 37 -3.38 16.08 -9.16
C ARG A 37 -4.43 15.08 -8.69
N ASP A 38 -4.11 13.78 -8.67
CA ASP A 38 -4.98 12.71 -8.17
C ASP A 38 -5.06 12.67 -6.64
N LEU A 39 -4.20 13.43 -5.96
CA LEU A 39 -4.22 13.58 -4.51
C LEU A 39 -5.35 14.52 -4.03
N GLY A 40 -6.22 15.01 -4.90
CA GLY A 40 -7.30 15.92 -4.52
C GLY A 40 -6.81 17.24 -3.91
N ILE A 41 -5.51 17.51 -3.98
CA ILE A 41 -4.87 18.71 -3.46
C ILE A 41 -5.33 19.88 -4.32
N GLY A 42 -6.05 20.82 -3.69
CA GLY A 42 -6.61 21.99 -4.36
C GLY A 42 -7.95 21.76 -5.07
N LEU A 43 -8.57 20.57 -4.96
CA LEU A 43 -9.94 20.35 -5.42
C LEU A 43 -10.95 20.83 -4.38
N THR A 44 -12.01 21.48 -4.85
CA THR A 44 -13.23 21.71 -4.06
C THR A 44 -13.90 20.37 -3.72
N ASP A 45 -14.78 20.37 -2.72
CA ASP A 45 -15.49 19.15 -2.33
C ASP A 45 -16.38 18.60 -3.45
N ASP A 46 -16.95 19.47 -4.31
CA ASP A 46 -17.77 19.08 -5.45
C ASP A 46 -16.94 18.40 -6.55
N GLU A 47 -15.78 18.96 -6.89
CA GLU A 47 -14.85 18.35 -7.85
C GLU A 47 -14.35 16.99 -7.35
N ARG A 48 -14.05 16.91 -6.05
CA ARG A 48 -13.64 15.65 -5.40
C ARG A 48 -14.76 14.61 -5.45
N ASN A 49 -16.01 15.02 -5.19
CA ASN A 49 -17.19 14.15 -5.30
C ASN A 49 -17.38 13.60 -6.71
N GLN A 50 -17.29 14.46 -7.72
CA GLN A 50 -17.45 14.06 -9.12
C GLN A 50 -16.34 13.11 -9.57
N TYR A 51 -15.11 13.38 -9.17
CA TYR A 51 -13.97 12.51 -9.44
C TYR A 51 -14.18 11.11 -8.83
N GLU A 52 -14.53 11.03 -7.55
CA GLU A 52 -14.76 9.74 -6.87
C GLU A 52 -15.98 8.99 -7.44
N ALA A 53 -17.03 9.70 -7.87
CA ALA A 53 -18.18 9.09 -8.54
C ALA A 53 -17.82 8.50 -9.91
N ALA A 54 -17.02 9.22 -10.70
CA ALA A 54 -16.51 8.71 -11.99
C ALA A 54 -15.61 7.48 -11.80
N ARG A 55 -14.86 7.43 -10.70
CA ARG A 55 -14.06 6.27 -10.32
C ARG A 55 -14.92 5.07 -9.92
N ASP A 56 -15.92 5.28 -9.07
CA ASP A 56 -16.86 4.23 -8.70
C ASP A 56 -17.55 3.61 -9.93
N ALA A 57 -17.76 4.40 -10.99
CA ALA A 57 -18.28 3.92 -12.27
C ALA A 57 -17.22 3.19 -13.13
N SER A 58 -15.96 3.64 -13.11
CA SER A 58 -14.85 3.07 -13.89
C SER A 58 -14.27 1.79 -13.26
N GLY A 59 -14.42 1.62 -11.95
CA GLY A 59 -13.92 0.48 -11.19
C GLY A 59 -12.49 0.65 -10.66
N TYR A 60 -12.00 -0.39 -10.00
CA TYR A 60 -10.73 -0.40 -9.24
C TYR A 60 -9.78 -1.49 -9.75
N LEU A 61 -8.48 -1.32 -9.61
CA LEU A 61 -7.55 -2.39 -9.96
C LEU A 61 -7.42 -3.43 -8.83
N PRO A 62 -7.21 -4.72 -9.15
CA PRO A 62 -6.82 -5.77 -8.20
C PRO A 62 -5.74 -5.35 -7.21
N VAL A 63 -4.65 -4.80 -7.74
CA VAL A 63 -3.51 -4.35 -6.96
C VAL A 63 -3.86 -3.18 -6.03
N GLU A 64 -4.79 -2.30 -6.40
CA GLU A 64 -5.24 -1.21 -5.53
C GLU A 64 -5.98 -1.75 -4.29
N ALA A 65 -6.70 -2.86 -4.41
CA ALA A 65 -7.34 -3.51 -3.26
C ALA A 65 -6.30 -4.04 -2.27
N ILE A 66 -5.21 -4.63 -2.78
CA ILE A 66 -4.09 -5.12 -1.97
C ILE A 66 -3.33 -3.96 -1.33
N MET A 67 -3.06 -2.91 -2.10
CA MET A 67 -2.43 -1.68 -1.61
C MET A 67 -3.26 -1.06 -0.48
N ALA A 68 -4.59 -1.01 -0.63
CA ALA A 68 -5.49 -0.50 0.41
C ALA A 68 -5.48 -1.36 1.68
N ALA A 69 -5.52 -2.69 1.55
CA ALA A 69 -5.40 -3.60 2.68
C ALA A 69 -4.04 -3.47 3.40
N THR A 70 -2.99 -3.22 2.63
CA THR A 70 -1.63 -3.02 3.14
C THR A 70 -1.50 -1.71 3.91
N ALA A 71 -2.03 -0.62 3.36
CA ALA A 71 -2.07 0.67 4.05
C ALA A 71 -2.83 0.56 5.40
N ASP A 72 -3.97 -0.13 5.43
CA ASP A 72 -4.69 -0.40 6.69
C ASP A 72 -3.93 -1.32 7.64
N GLY A 73 -3.14 -2.26 7.11
CA GLY A 73 -2.20 -3.05 7.89
C GLY A 73 -1.19 -2.17 8.63
N PHE A 74 -0.62 -1.17 7.96
CA PHE A 74 0.30 -0.21 8.58
C PHE A 74 -0.38 0.70 9.61
N VAL A 75 -1.58 1.19 9.31
CA VAL A 75 -2.36 2.00 10.27
C VAL A 75 -2.67 1.21 11.54
N SER A 76 -3.07 -0.06 11.40
CA SER A 76 -3.48 -0.90 12.53
C SER A 76 -2.31 -1.50 13.31
N SER A 77 -1.25 -1.94 12.62
CA SER A 77 -0.16 -2.70 13.23
C SER A 77 1.04 -1.84 13.62
N ALA A 78 1.22 -0.69 12.95
CA ALA A 78 2.35 0.21 13.17
C ALA A 78 1.93 1.64 13.52
N SER A 79 0.63 1.88 13.75
CA SER A 79 0.08 3.19 14.13
C SER A 79 0.48 4.33 13.19
N MET A 80 0.73 4.03 11.91
CA MET A 80 0.98 5.06 10.92
C MET A 80 -0.28 5.87 10.66
N ASP A 81 -0.13 7.17 10.41
CA ASP A 81 -1.22 7.96 9.88
C ASP A 81 -1.68 7.40 8.52
N ARG A 82 -2.98 7.46 8.23
CA ARG A 82 -3.56 6.81 7.05
C ARG A 82 -3.19 7.52 5.75
N ASP A 83 -3.02 8.84 5.77
CA ASP A 83 -2.54 9.59 4.60
C ASP A 83 -1.06 9.30 4.35
N VAL A 84 -0.28 9.16 5.43
CA VAL A 84 1.12 8.72 5.36
C VAL A 84 1.23 7.29 4.81
N ALA A 85 0.44 6.34 5.33
CA ALA A 85 0.43 4.95 4.87
C ALA A 85 -0.03 4.85 3.40
N LYS A 86 -0.99 5.68 2.98
CA LYS A 86 -1.36 5.80 1.56
C LYS A 86 -0.19 6.28 0.71
N ALA A 87 0.37 7.43 1.04
CA ALA A 87 1.47 8.04 0.27
C ALA A 87 2.68 7.10 0.18
N PHE A 88 2.97 6.38 1.27
CA PHE A 88 3.99 5.35 1.34
C PHE A 88 3.79 4.27 0.27
N ILE A 89 2.58 3.69 0.21
CA ILE A 89 2.26 2.59 -0.70
C ILE A 89 2.21 3.07 -2.16
N GLU A 90 1.70 4.28 -2.41
CA GLU A 90 1.68 4.90 -3.75
C GLU A 90 3.08 5.20 -4.27
N GLY A 91 4.00 5.61 -3.39
CA GLY A 91 5.40 5.89 -3.74
C GLY A 91 6.23 4.64 -4.02
N ASN A 92 5.75 3.45 -3.65
CA ASN A 92 6.53 2.21 -3.71
C ASN A 92 5.78 1.03 -4.41
N PRO A 93 5.27 1.21 -5.64
CA PRO A 93 4.55 0.15 -6.34
C PRO A 93 5.42 -1.08 -6.65
N GLN A 94 6.73 -0.89 -6.82
CA GLN A 94 7.68 -1.97 -7.07
C GLN A 94 7.80 -2.92 -5.87
N ALA A 95 7.83 -2.41 -4.64
CA ALA A 95 7.85 -3.24 -3.44
C ALA A 95 6.57 -4.08 -3.31
N MET A 96 5.41 -3.52 -3.70
CA MET A 96 4.15 -4.28 -3.72
C MET A 96 4.16 -5.40 -4.77
N ARG A 97 4.75 -5.17 -5.94
CA ARG A 97 4.92 -6.21 -6.96
C ARG A 97 5.84 -7.32 -6.46
N GLU A 98 6.99 -6.98 -5.89
CA GLU A 98 7.93 -7.96 -5.32
C GLU A 98 7.28 -8.78 -4.21
N ALA A 99 6.52 -8.14 -3.32
CA ALA A 99 5.77 -8.82 -2.27
C ALA A 99 4.82 -9.89 -2.83
N ILE A 100 4.10 -9.55 -3.91
CA ILE A 100 3.20 -10.48 -4.58
C ILE A 100 3.96 -11.64 -5.21
N GLU A 101 5.06 -11.38 -5.91
CA GLU A 101 5.87 -12.42 -6.56
C GLU A 101 6.45 -13.41 -5.54
N ILE A 102 6.95 -12.91 -4.40
CA ILE A 102 7.45 -13.76 -3.30
C ILE A 102 6.30 -14.62 -2.74
N PHE A 103 5.13 -14.03 -2.53
CA PHE A 103 3.96 -14.75 -2.05
C PHE A 103 3.50 -15.86 -3.02
N GLU A 104 3.55 -15.60 -4.33
CA GLU A 104 3.19 -16.59 -5.36
C GLU A 104 4.16 -17.78 -5.39
N ARG A 105 5.41 -17.61 -4.93
CA ARG A 105 6.35 -18.72 -4.70
C ARG A 105 6.07 -19.52 -3.42
N GLY A 106 5.08 -19.12 -2.62
CA GLY A 106 4.71 -19.79 -1.37
C GLY A 106 5.58 -19.40 -0.17
N GLU A 107 6.37 -18.35 -0.29
CA GLU A 107 7.22 -17.82 0.78
C GLU A 107 6.46 -16.84 1.67
N ASP A 108 6.91 -16.70 2.92
CA ASP A 108 6.39 -15.66 3.82
C ASP A 108 6.90 -14.28 3.38
N VAL A 109 6.00 -13.31 3.38
CA VAL A 109 6.24 -11.96 2.90
C VAL A 109 6.08 -10.95 4.00
N TRP A 110 7.10 -10.13 4.14
CA TRP A 110 7.13 -8.97 4.99
C TRP A 110 7.33 -7.72 4.14
N LEU A 111 6.85 -6.60 4.63
CA LEU A 111 7.06 -5.28 4.06
C LEU A 111 7.57 -4.35 5.15
N ALA A 112 8.77 -3.83 4.96
CA ALA A 112 9.32 -2.78 5.81
C ALA A 112 9.05 -1.42 5.18
N ALA A 113 8.67 -0.46 6.02
CA ALA A 113 8.49 0.94 5.73
C ALA A 113 9.39 1.75 6.65
N TYR A 114 10.28 2.57 6.10
CA TYR A 114 11.18 3.40 6.90
C TYR A 114 11.62 4.64 6.12
N THR A 115 12.13 5.63 6.86
CA THR A 115 12.74 6.85 6.33
C THR A 115 14.20 6.90 6.75
N ASP A 116 15.13 7.12 5.84
CA ASP A 116 16.53 7.34 6.22
C ASP A 116 16.79 8.83 6.51
N VAL A 117 17.59 9.11 7.52
CA VAL A 117 18.06 10.46 7.89
C VAL A 117 19.58 10.48 8.04
N ASP A 118 20.21 11.63 7.86
CA ASP A 118 21.65 11.80 8.07
C ASP A 118 21.99 11.95 9.56
N ILE A 119 23.01 11.21 10.01
CA ILE A 119 23.58 11.28 11.35
C ILE A 119 24.29 12.63 11.47
N GLY A 120 23.64 13.58 12.15
CA GLY A 120 24.17 14.94 12.37
C GLY A 120 23.36 16.05 11.69
N ASN A 121 22.36 15.70 10.88
CA ASN A 121 21.36 16.63 10.38
C ASN A 121 19.98 16.00 10.55
N ASP A 122 19.19 16.50 11.52
CA ASP A 122 17.83 15.99 11.76
C ASP A 122 16.85 16.33 10.61
N GLU A 123 17.30 17.05 9.58
CA GLU A 123 16.53 17.25 8.36
C GLU A 123 16.54 15.97 7.49
N PRO A 124 15.37 15.39 7.17
CA PRO A 124 15.30 14.20 6.32
C PRO A 124 15.83 14.53 4.92
N LEU A 125 16.98 13.94 4.57
CA LEU A 125 17.68 14.13 3.29
C LEU A 125 16.78 14.01 2.05
N ALA A 126 15.81 13.12 2.15
CA ALA A 126 14.62 13.12 1.33
C ALA A 126 13.57 12.36 2.14
N ALA A 127 12.39 12.93 2.35
CA ALA A 127 11.24 12.20 2.87
C ALA A 127 10.73 11.19 1.83
N VAL A 128 11.61 10.37 1.23
CA VAL A 128 11.25 9.29 0.33
C VAL A 128 11.08 8.07 1.23
N PRO A 129 9.83 7.72 1.59
CA PRO A 129 9.57 6.46 2.25
C PRO A 129 10.14 5.31 1.42
N PHE A 130 11.06 4.53 2.00
CA PHE A 130 11.57 3.33 1.38
C PHE A 130 10.71 2.14 1.79
N ALA A 131 10.25 1.38 0.79
CA ALA A 131 9.59 0.11 1.02
C ALA A 131 10.45 -1.06 0.54
N LYS A 132 10.56 -2.09 1.38
CA LYS A 132 11.25 -3.33 1.03
C LYS A 132 10.38 -4.53 1.30
N ALA A 133 10.15 -5.33 0.26
CA ALA A 133 9.44 -6.59 0.36
C ALA A 133 10.43 -7.77 0.36
N GLY A 134 10.15 -8.78 1.18
CA GLY A 134 11.09 -9.89 1.36
C GLY A 134 10.69 -10.84 2.48
N GLY A 135 11.46 -11.91 2.61
CA GLY A 135 11.53 -12.63 3.87
C GLY A 135 12.16 -11.75 4.95
N LEU A 136 11.79 -11.99 6.21
CA LEU A 136 12.22 -11.16 7.34
C LEU A 136 13.75 -11.04 7.46
N ALA A 137 14.48 -12.13 7.23
CA ALA A 137 15.94 -12.16 7.30
C ALA A 137 16.60 -11.28 6.21
N LYS A 138 16.05 -11.28 4.99
CA LYS A 138 16.53 -10.45 3.89
C LYS A 138 16.32 -8.97 4.20
N ILE A 139 15.09 -8.61 4.61
CA ILE A 139 14.73 -7.23 4.95
C ILE A 139 15.63 -6.69 6.07
N THR A 140 15.74 -7.43 7.17
CA THR A 140 16.56 -7.01 8.32
C THR A 140 18.04 -6.89 7.96
N SER A 141 18.57 -7.80 7.13
CA SER A 141 19.96 -7.73 6.67
C SER A 141 20.22 -6.53 5.77
N GLU A 142 19.32 -6.25 4.82
CA GLU A 142 19.46 -5.11 3.92
C GLU A 142 19.34 -3.77 4.63
N ILE A 143 18.42 -3.66 5.59
CA ILE A 143 18.29 -2.49 6.46
C ILE A 143 19.58 -2.29 7.25
N THR A 144 20.08 -3.34 7.89
CA THR A 144 21.31 -3.29 8.68
C THR A 144 22.54 -2.93 7.84
N ASN A 145 22.64 -3.45 6.61
CA ASN A 145 23.77 -3.20 5.73
C ASN A 145 23.72 -1.78 5.13
N GLY A 146 22.53 -1.25 4.83
CA GLY A 146 22.37 0.13 4.35
C GLY A 146 22.84 1.18 5.34
N TRP A 147 22.88 0.87 6.64
CA TRP A 147 23.27 1.81 7.70
C TRP A 147 24.75 1.69 8.13
N LYS A 148 25.49 0.69 7.64
CA LYS A 148 26.88 0.47 8.09
C LYS A 148 27.89 1.45 7.48
N ASP A 149 27.59 2.04 6.33
CA ASP A 149 28.62 2.70 5.52
C ASP A 149 28.36 4.19 5.18
N ASP A 150 27.19 4.77 5.52
CA ASP A 150 26.72 6.01 4.88
C ASP A 150 26.39 7.20 5.81
N ASN A 151 26.78 7.20 7.09
CA ASN A 151 26.33 8.21 8.08
C ASN A 151 24.80 8.39 8.08
N ARG A 152 24.04 7.34 7.78
CA ARG A 152 22.57 7.35 7.76
C ARG A 152 22.02 6.44 8.83
N GLU A 153 20.91 6.85 9.43
CA GLU A 153 20.11 6.01 10.30
C GLU A 153 18.68 5.91 9.78
N GLY A 154 18.07 4.73 9.89
CA GLY A 154 16.66 4.59 9.60
C GLY A 154 15.81 5.00 10.79
N ARG A 155 14.90 5.93 10.55
CA ARG A 155 13.85 6.34 11.47
C ARG A 155 12.49 5.85 11.00
N THR A 156 11.53 5.82 11.92
CA THR A 156 10.12 5.46 11.66
C THR A 156 9.94 4.09 11.01
N LEU A 157 10.71 3.08 11.45
CA LEU A 157 10.60 1.71 10.97
C LEU A 157 9.25 1.09 11.38
N ALA A 158 8.43 0.80 10.38
CA ALA A 158 7.24 -0.02 10.49
C ALA A 158 7.45 -1.32 9.71
N LEU A 159 7.11 -2.45 10.31
CA LEU A 159 7.22 -3.76 9.70
C LEU A 159 5.86 -4.44 9.71
N LEU A 160 5.41 -4.88 8.53
CA LEU A 160 4.12 -5.52 8.35
C LEU A 160 4.29 -6.92 7.75
N ASN A 161 3.70 -7.92 8.40
CA ASN A 161 3.57 -9.25 7.80
C ASN A 161 2.45 -9.21 6.74
N LEU A 162 2.82 -9.26 5.47
CA LEU A 162 1.87 -9.23 4.35
C LEU A 162 1.23 -10.59 4.09
N THR A 163 1.84 -11.68 4.54
CA THR A 163 1.36 -13.04 4.24
C THR A 163 -0.12 -13.24 4.60
N PRO A 164 -0.61 -12.87 5.80
CA PRO A 164 -2.03 -13.01 6.13
C PRO A 164 -2.93 -12.10 5.27
N ILE A 165 -2.46 -10.91 4.90
CA ILE A 165 -3.21 -9.98 4.04
C ILE A 165 -3.38 -10.60 2.65
N LEU A 166 -2.29 -11.06 2.04
CA LEU A 166 -2.28 -11.68 0.71
C LEU A 166 -3.09 -12.98 0.67
N ARG A 167 -2.99 -13.82 1.71
CA ARG A 167 -3.84 -15.03 1.83
C ARG A 167 -5.32 -14.71 1.89
N ARG A 168 -5.73 -13.69 2.67
CA ARG A 168 -7.12 -13.25 2.74
C ARG A 168 -7.60 -12.67 1.41
N ALA A 169 -6.79 -11.81 0.78
CA ALA A 169 -7.11 -11.21 -0.50
C ALA A 169 -7.30 -12.29 -1.59
N ARG A 170 -6.41 -13.29 -1.63
CA ARG A 170 -6.51 -14.44 -2.53
C ARG A 170 -7.79 -15.23 -2.29
N LYS A 171 -8.07 -15.59 -1.04
CA LYS A 171 -9.30 -16.31 -0.68
C LYS A 171 -10.55 -15.52 -1.11
N ALA A 172 -10.58 -14.21 -0.85
CA ALA A 172 -11.70 -13.37 -1.26
C ALA A 172 -11.85 -13.29 -2.78
N ALA A 173 -10.74 -13.25 -3.53
CA ALA A 173 -10.77 -13.29 -4.98
C ALA A 173 -11.29 -14.65 -5.51
N ASP A 174 -10.88 -15.76 -4.91
CA ASP A 174 -11.35 -17.10 -5.24
C ASP A 174 -12.86 -17.25 -4.96
N ASP A 175 -13.33 -16.77 -3.80
CA ASP A 175 -14.75 -16.76 -3.42
C ASP A 175 -15.62 -15.93 -4.39
N LEU A 176 -15.03 -14.93 -5.05
CA LEU A 176 -15.67 -14.10 -6.08
C LEU A 176 -15.55 -14.68 -7.49
N GLY A 177 -14.91 -15.84 -7.65
CA GLY A 177 -14.70 -16.49 -8.95
C GLY A 177 -13.68 -15.78 -9.85
N LEU A 178 -12.78 -14.96 -9.28
CA LEU A 178 -11.74 -14.23 -10.01
C LEU A 178 -10.49 -15.09 -10.31
N ASN A 179 -10.67 -16.41 -10.33
CA ASN A 179 -9.63 -17.46 -10.40
C ASN A 179 -8.48 -17.13 -11.38
N GLY A 180 -7.23 -17.12 -10.88
CA GLY A 180 -5.99 -16.87 -11.65
C GLY A 180 -4.96 -16.05 -10.86
N SER A 181 -3.83 -15.68 -11.50
CA SER A 181 -2.80 -14.77 -10.94
C SER A 181 -3.33 -13.33 -10.81
N PHE A 182 -4.43 -13.15 -10.08
CA PHE A 182 -5.08 -11.88 -9.77
C PHE A 182 -4.11 -10.88 -9.14
N LEU A 183 -3.10 -11.39 -8.45
CA LEU A 183 -2.07 -10.57 -7.80
C LEU A 183 -1.03 -10.05 -8.81
N ALA A 184 -0.70 -10.81 -9.87
CA ALA A 184 0.34 -10.47 -10.85
C ALA A 184 -0.15 -9.73 -12.12
N ARG A 185 -1.46 -9.42 -12.24
CA ARG A 185 -2.07 -8.81 -13.45
C ARG A 185 -2.46 -7.34 -13.30
#